data_AF-A0A943DHL4-F1
#
_entry.id   AF-A0A943DHL4-F1
#
_cell.length_a   1.000
_cell.length_b   1.000
_cell.length_c   1.000
_cell.angle_alpha   90.00
_cell.angle_beta   90.00
_cell.angle_gamma   90.00
#
_symmetry.space_group_name_H-M   'P 1'
#
loop_
_entity.id
_entity.type
_entity.pdbx_description
1 polymer ?
#
loop_
_entity_poly.entity_id
_entity_poly.type
_entity_poly.pdbx_seq_one_letter_code
_entity_poly.pdbx_strand_id
1 'polypeptide(L)'
;MDTRKAKRGFTLVELIVVLVILAALAALLVPALTGYIDKARKRQVIAETRMLHTAIQTEMSELYAKPEWQGYVPTIDGREIIAGKNAADANKANRYNDIVDLSELSSLTADGKGAFGAYVTDTGKVGLLVYYDGKGHVGVYLAQTQEYLSFSTEEAPDYSAYIFQGVQYIKEYLTDPYGVKFYNTLLEKATIIGTICG
;
A
#
# COMPACT_ATOMS: atom_id res chain seq x y z
N MET A 1 72.10 -14.85 18.54
CA MET A 1 71.49 -15.76 17.55
C MET A 1 70.16 -15.14 17.13
N ASP A 2 70.15 -14.37 16.04
CA ASP A 2 68.91 -13.78 15.52
C ASP A 2 68.19 -14.77 14.63
N THR A 3 67.12 -15.35 15.17
CA THR A 3 66.20 -16.23 14.46
C THR A 3 65.33 -15.39 13.52
N ARG A 4 65.77 -15.23 12.27
CA ARG A 4 64.95 -14.58 11.22
C ARG A 4 63.69 -15.43 11.00
N LYS A 5 62.57 -15.02 11.58
CA LYS A 5 61.24 -15.56 11.25
C LYS A 5 60.99 -15.34 9.75
N ALA A 6 61.01 -16.42 8.97
CA ALA A 6 60.60 -16.38 7.58
C ALA A 6 59.11 -15.97 7.52
N LYS A 7 58.84 -14.78 6.99
CA LYS A 7 57.47 -14.35 6.67
C LYS A 7 57.00 -15.20 5.49
N ARG A 8 56.14 -16.19 5.74
CA ARG A 8 55.42 -16.92 4.67
C ARG A 8 54.40 -15.95 4.09
N GLY A 9 54.74 -15.31 2.97
CA GLY A 9 53.78 -14.52 2.19
C GLY A 9 52.84 -15.47 1.44
N PHE A 10 51.55 -15.13 1.39
CA PHE A 10 50.59 -15.76 0.50
C PHE A 10 51.06 -15.60 -0.95
N THR A 11 50.94 -16.64 -1.76
CA THR A 11 51.24 -16.53 -3.19
C THR A 11 50.13 -15.77 -3.92
N LEU A 12 50.48 -15.04 -4.98
CA LEU A 12 49.48 -14.37 -5.83
C LEU A 12 48.44 -15.36 -6.38
N VAL A 13 48.87 -16.61 -6.61
CA VAL A 13 48.01 -17.69 -7.11
C VAL A 13 46.99 -18.12 -6.06
N GLU A 14 47.37 -18.28 -4.79
CA GLU A 14 46.42 -18.60 -3.72
C GLU A 14 45.40 -17.47 -3.54
N LEU A 15 45.81 -16.21 -3.69
CA LEU A 15 44.90 -15.07 -3.58
C LEU A 15 43.89 -15.02 -4.73
N ILE A 16 44.31 -15.22 -5.99
CA ILE A 16 43.41 -15.15 -7.14
C ILE A 16 42.40 -16.30 -7.15
N VAL A 17 42.80 -17.50 -6.73
CA VAL A 17 41.88 -18.65 -6.63
C VAL A 17 40.75 -18.36 -5.64
N VAL A 18 41.07 -17.77 -4.48
CA VAL A 18 40.06 -17.39 -3.48
C VAL A 18 39.12 -16.32 -4.03
N LEU A 19 39.63 -15.29 -4.71
CA LEU A 19 38.80 -14.24 -5.31
C LEU A 19 37.85 -14.79 -6.39
N VAL A 20 38.31 -15.74 -7.20
CA VAL A 20 37.48 -16.40 -8.22
C VAL A 20 36.36 -17.22 -7.57
N ILE A 21 36.66 -17.97 -6.50
CA ILE A 21 35.64 -18.74 -5.76
C ILE A 21 34.62 -17.80 -5.11
N LEU A 22 35.07 -16.71 -4.47
CA LEU A 22 34.19 -15.70 -3.88
C LEU A 22 33.29 -15.04 -4.93
N ALA A 23 33.83 -14.72 -6.11
CA ALA A 23 33.06 -14.15 -7.21
C ALA A 23 31.99 -15.13 -7.72
N ALA A 24 32.32 -16.41 -7.90
CA ALA A 24 31.36 -17.43 -8.32
C ALA A 24 30.24 -17.65 -7.31
N LEU A 25 30.56 -17.71 -6.01
CA LEU A 25 29.57 -17.84 -4.94
C LEU A 25 28.68 -16.59 -4.84
N ALA A 26 29.26 -15.40 -4.93
CA ALA A 26 28.50 -14.15 -4.92
C ALA A 26 27.54 -14.06 -6.12
N ALA A 27 27.98 -14.47 -7.31
CA ALA A 27 27.15 -14.45 -8.52
C ALA A 27 25.88 -15.31 -8.40
N LEU A 28 25.98 -16.47 -7.73
CA LEU A 28 24.82 -17.34 -7.50
C LEU A 28 23.93 -16.84 -6.34
N LEU A 29 24.53 -16.18 -5.34
CA LEU A 29 23.83 -15.77 -4.12
C LEU A 29 23.04 -14.46 -4.30
N VAL A 30 23.56 -13.51 -5.07
CA VAL A 30 22.93 -12.17 -5.24
C VAL A 30 21.48 -12.26 -5.75
N PRO A 31 21.15 -13.03 -6.81
CA PRO A 31 19.76 -13.14 -7.29
C PRO A 31 18.81 -13.76 -6.26
N ALA A 32 19.28 -14.71 -5.46
CA ALA A 32 18.47 -15.36 -4.43
C ALA A 32 18.18 -14.39 -3.27
N LEU A 33 19.17 -13.60 -2.87
CA LEU A 33 19.00 -12.59 -1.81
C LEU A 33 18.06 -11.46 -2.23
N THR A 34 18.17 -10.95 -3.47
CA THR A 34 17.27 -9.88 -3.95
C THR A 34 15.81 -10.34 -3.97
N GLY A 35 15.54 -11.56 -4.42
CA GLY A 35 14.18 -12.14 -4.38
C GLY A 35 13.64 -12.33 -2.97
N TYR A 36 14.49 -12.74 -2.01
CA TYR A 36 14.06 -12.86 -0.61
C TYR A 36 13.74 -11.50 0.02
N ILE A 37 14.55 -10.48 -0.29
CA ILE A 37 14.32 -9.10 0.18
C ILE A 37 13.00 -8.57 -0.37
N ASP A 38 12.70 -8.75 -1.65
CA ASP A 38 11.41 -8.32 -2.23
C ASP A 38 10.22 -8.99 -1.52
N LYS A 39 10.31 -10.31 -1.29
CA LYS A 39 9.26 -11.04 -0.56
C LYS A 39 9.09 -10.54 0.87
N ALA A 40 10.18 -10.18 1.55
CA ALA A 40 10.12 -9.60 2.88
C ALA A 40 9.47 -8.20 2.86
N ARG A 41 9.79 -7.37 1.86
CA ARG A 41 9.15 -6.05 1.66
C ARG A 41 7.67 -6.17 1.38
N LYS A 42 7.27 -7.06 0.47
CA LYS A 42 5.87 -7.37 0.17
C LYS A 42 5.09 -7.76 1.43
N ARG A 43 5.66 -8.62 2.28
CA ARG A 43 5.06 -9.00 3.58
C ARG A 43 4.97 -7.84 4.57
N GLN A 44 6.00 -7.00 4.62
CA GLN A 44 6.01 -5.79 5.44
C GLN A 44 4.86 -4.86 5.00
N VAL A 45 4.73 -4.58 3.71
CA VAL A 45 3.67 -3.71 3.18
C VAL A 45 2.27 -4.27 3.43
N ILE A 46 2.08 -5.59 3.36
CA ILE A 46 0.80 -6.22 3.76
C ILE A 46 0.48 -5.92 5.24
N ALA A 47 1.47 -5.99 6.13
CA ALA A 47 1.27 -5.70 7.55
C ALA A 47 0.95 -4.21 7.77
N GLU A 48 1.69 -3.31 7.13
CA GLU A 48 1.44 -1.87 7.18
C GLU A 48 0.04 -1.52 6.63
N THR A 49 -0.38 -2.16 5.54
CA THR A 49 -1.73 -2.00 4.96
C THR A 49 -2.83 -2.43 5.94
N ARG A 50 -2.59 -3.46 6.75
CA ARG A 50 -3.54 -3.89 7.80
C ARG A 50 -3.64 -2.87 8.93
N MET A 51 -2.51 -2.33 9.36
CA MET A 51 -2.47 -1.28 10.39
C MET A 51 -3.27 -0.06 9.91
N LEU A 52 -3.00 0.39 8.68
CA LEU A 52 -3.72 1.51 8.07
C LEU A 52 -5.20 1.22 7.85
N HIS A 53 -5.56 0.03 7.37
CA HIS A 53 -6.97 -0.38 7.24
C HIS A 53 -7.69 -0.29 8.59
N THR A 54 -7.05 -0.78 9.66
CA THR A 54 -7.63 -0.73 11.01
C THR A 54 -7.80 0.72 11.49
N ALA A 55 -6.80 1.57 11.30
CA ALA A 55 -6.88 3.00 11.63
C ALA A 55 -8.01 3.71 10.90
N ILE A 56 -8.11 3.51 9.58
CA ILE A 56 -9.20 4.08 8.77
C ILE A 56 -10.55 3.56 9.26
N GLN A 57 -10.69 2.24 9.47
CA GLN A 57 -11.96 1.65 9.89
C GLN A 57 -12.39 2.16 11.27
N THR A 58 -11.47 2.40 12.19
CA THR A 58 -11.75 3.03 13.49
C THR A 58 -12.33 4.43 13.31
N GLU A 59 -11.62 5.30 12.58
CA GLU A 59 -12.05 6.69 12.34
C GLU A 59 -13.39 6.78 11.60
N MET A 60 -13.60 5.91 10.60
CA MET A 60 -14.88 5.86 9.88
C MET A 60 -16.02 5.37 10.76
N SER A 61 -15.76 4.44 11.69
CA SER A 61 -16.79 3.97 12.62
C SER A 61 -17.23 5.07 13.59
N GLU A 62 -16.28 5.88 14.06
CA GLU A 62 -16.59 7.04 14.89
C GLU A 62 -17.35 8.11 14.12
N LEU A 63 -16.95 8.37 12.87
CA LEU A 63 -17.62 9.34 12.01
C LEU A 63 -19.04 8.90 11.67
N TYR A 64 -19.25 7.62 11.38
CA TYR A 64 -20.56 7.04 11.07
C TYR A 64 -21.61 7.29 12.16
N ALA A 65 -21.17 7.38 13.42
CA ALA A 65 -22.04 7.69 14.56
C ALA A 65 -22.36 9.19 14.72
N LYS A 66 -21.73 10.09 13.96
CA LYS A 66 -21.90 11.55 14.06
C LYS A 66 -22.96 12.05 13.07
N PRO A 67 -23.70 13.12 13.39
CA PRO A 67 -24.67 13.73 12.46
C PRO A 67 -24.05 14.18 11.12
N GLU A 68 -22.75 14.49 11.12
CA GLU A 68 -21.96 14.82 9.92
C GLU A 68 -22.10 13.73 8.84
N TRP A 69 -22.14 12.45 9.23
CA TRP A 69 -22.28 11.33 8.29
C TRP A 69 -23.69 11.22 7.70
N GLN A 70 -24.73 11.65 8.42
CA GLN A 70 -26.11 11.56 7.91
C GLN A 70 -26.41 12.51 6.75
N GLY A 71 -25.54 13.51 6.53
CA GLY A 71 -25.57 14.37 5.34
C GLY A 71 -24.71 13.85 4.19
N TYR A 72 -23.99 12.73 4.37
CA TYR A 72 -23.12 12.17 3.34
C TYR A 72 -23.96 11.48 2.26
N VAL A 73 -24.00 12.11 1.09
CA VAL A 73 -24.56 11.50 -0.12
C VAL A 73 -23.38 11.24 -1.04
N PRO A 74 -22.93 9.97 -1.22
CA PRO A 74 -21.89 9.66 -2.19
C PRO A 74 -22.38 10.15 -3.55
N THR A 75 -21.86 11.29 -3.99
CA THR A 75 -22.41 11.95 -5.16
C THR A 75 -21.93 11.21 -6.39
N ILE A 76 -22.83 11.06 -7.36
CA ILE A 76 -22.70 10.13 -8.49
C ILE A 76 -21.50 10.48 -9.41
N ASP A 77 -20.95 11.70 -9.30
CA ASP A 77 -19.80 12.20 -10.07
C ASP A 77 -18.73 12.93 -9.22
N GLY A 78 -18.86 12.94 -7.89
CA GLY A 78 -18.01 13.77 -7.02
C GLY A 78 -17.24 12.92 -6.02
N ARG A 79 -15.93 13.10 -6.10
CA ARG A 79 -14.90 12.60 -5.18
C ARG A 79 -15.08 13.32 -3.85
N GLU A 80 -16.11 13.01 -3.07
CA GLU A 80 -16.20 13.61 -1.74
C GLU A 80 -15.05 13.08 -0.89
N ILE A 81 -14.11 13.96 -0.59
CA ILE A 81 -12.98 13.67 0.28
C ILE A 81 -13.50 13.81 1.71
N ILE A 82 -13.48 12.71 2.47
CA ILE A 82 -13.85 12.69 3.90
C ILE A 82 -12.63 12.89 4.80
N ALA A 83 -11.44 12.54 4.33
CA ALA A 83 -10.18 12.78 5.00
C ALA A 83 -9.11 13.08 3.94
N GLY A 84 -8.31 14.13 4.13
CA GLY A 84 -7.24 14.45 3.19
C GLY A 84 -6.16 15.35 3.78
N LYS A 85 -4.89 15.02 3.52
CA LYS A 85 -3.70 15.71 4.04
C LYS A 85 -3.75 17.23 3.86
N ASN A 86 -4.19 17.67 2.69
CA ASN A 86 -4.29 19.08 2.31
C ASN A 86 -5.75 19.54 2.15
N ALA A 87 -6.67 18.92 2.88
CA ALA A 87 -8.07 19.33 2.84
C ALA A 87 -8.22 20.77 3.37
N ALA A 88 -9.00 21.59 2.66
CA ALA A 88 -9.29 22.96 3.10
C ALA A 88 -10.17 23.01 4.36
N ASP A 89 -10.98 21.97 4.57
CA ASP A 89 -11.80 21.79 5.77
C ASP A 89 -10.95 21.20 6.90
N ALA A 90 -10.92 21.89 8.05
CA ALA A 90 -10.12 21.50 9.20
C ALA A 90 -10.54 20.13 9.77
N ASN A 91 -11.83 19.76 9.74
CA ASN A 91 -12.28 18.45 10.22
C ASN A 91 -11.75 17.33 9.32
N LYS A 92 -11.73 17.55 8.01
CA LYS A 92 -11.20 16.59 7.02
C LYS A 92 -9.67 16.46 7.12
N ALA A 93 -8.97 17.54 7.40
CA ALA A 93 -7.52 17.53 7.63
C ALA A 93 -7.18 16.84 8.96
N ASN A 94 -7.90 17.15 10.04
CA ASN A 94 -7.72 16.52 11.35
C ASN A 94 -7.96 15.00 11.27
N ARG A 95 -9.05 14.58 10.62
CA ARG A 95 -9.35 13.16 10.41
C ARG A 95 -8.25 12.43 9.65
N TYR A 96 -7.60 13.08 8.68
CA TYR A 96 -6.44 12.51 8.02
C TYR A 96 -5.27 12.33 9.01
N ASN A 97 -4.98 13.32 9.84
CA ASN A 97 -3.93 13.24 10.84
C ASN A 97 -4.24 12.14 11.88
N ASP A 98 -5.48 12.04 12.34
CA ASP A 98 -5.92 11.00 13.28
C ASP A 98 -5.72 9.59 12.68
N ILE A 99 -6.06 9.39 11.40
CA ILE A 99 -5.77 8.13 10.68
C ILE A 99 -4.26 7.84 10.64
N VAL A 100 -3.44 8.85 10.31
CA VAL A 100 -1.98 8.68 10.23
C VAL A 100 -1.40 8.33 11.60
N ASP A 101 -1.82 9.03 12.65
CA ASP A 101 -1.36 8.81 14.02
C ASP A 101 -1.78 7.43 14.54
N LEU A 102 -3.04 7.03 14.33
CA LEU A 102 -3.54 5.70 14.68
C LEU A 102 -2.86 4.57 13.89
N SER A 103 -2.42 4.84 12.66
CA SER A 103 -1.74 3.83 11.85
C SER A 103 -0.31 3.55 12.32
N GLU A 104 0.31 4.47 13.05
CA GLU A 104 1.72 4.42 13.49
C GLU A 104 2.72 4.23 12.33
N LEU A 105 2.32 4.57 11.10
CA LEU A 105 3.16 4.39 9.91
C LEU A 105 4.08 5.58 9.68
N SER A 106 5.37 5.38 9.97
CA SER A 106 6.43 6.38 9.69
C SER A 106 6.46 6.85 8.23
N SER A 107 6.05 6.02 7.27
CA SER A 107 5.94 6.37 5.86
C SER A 107 4.89 7.44 5.57
N LEU A 108 3.88 7.63 6.43
CA LEU A 108 2.78 8.57 6.25
C LEU A 108 2.96 9.89 7.02
N THR A 109 4.00 9.98 7.86
CA THR A 109 4.36 11.19 8.60
C THR A 109 4.73 12.35 7.66
N ALA A 110 4.93 13.55 8.20
CA ALA A 110 5.26 14.74 7.40
C ALA A 110 6.47 14.55 6.47
N ASP A 111 7.51 13.87 6.95
CA ASP A 111 8.74 13.56 6.21
C ASP A 111 8.66 12.23 5.43
N GLY A 112 7.58 11.49 5.64
CA GLY A 112 7.30 10.23 4.99
C GLY A 112 7.00 10.40 3.49
N LYS A 113 7.46 9.45 2.69
CA LYS A 113 7.21 9.40 1.23
C LYS A 113 6.01 8.53 0.84
N GLY A 114 5.38 7.91 1.83
CA GLY A 114 4.22 7.07 1.62
C GLY A 114 2.98 7.89 1.34
N ALA A 115 1.99 7.23 0.77
CA ALA A 115 0.69 7.81 0.48
C ALA A 115 -0.38 6.73 0.55
N PHE A 116 -1.63 7.12 0.73
CA PHE A 116 -2.74 6.18 0.66
C PHE A 116 -4.00 6.83 0.13
N GLY A 117 -4.85 6.02 -0.45
CA GLY A 117 -6.23 6.36 -0.78
C GLY A 117 -7.14 5.21 -0.38
N ALA A 118 -8.31 5.53 0.16
CA ALA A 118 -9.29 4.55 0.55
C ALA A 118 -10.67 4.96 0.08
N TYR A 119 -11.47 3.96 -0.28
CA TYR A 119 -12.90 4.10 -0.49
C TYR A 119 -13.64 3.53 0.71
N VAL A 120 -14.60 4.30 1.19
CA VAL A 120 -15.47 3.95 2.31
C VAL A 120 -16.90 3.94 1.80
N THR A 121 -17.62 2.88 2.11
CA THR A 121 -19.04 2.73 1.75
C THR A 121 -19.90 3.72 2.53
N ASP A 122 -21.12 3.94 2.08
CA ASP A 122 -22.19 4.67 2.78
C ASP A 122 -22.46 4.17 4.22
N THR A 123 -22.07 2.94 4.51
CA THR A 123 -22.16 2.26 5.81
C THR A 123 -20.92 2.43 6.68
N GLY A 124 -19.97 3.28 6.30
CA GLY A 124 -18.76 3.55 7.07
C GLY A 124 -17.71 2.44 7.03
N LYS A 125 -17.83 1.48 6.10
CA LYS A 125 -16.90 0.36 5.97
C LYS A 125 -15.87 0.63 4.89
N VAL A 126 -14.62 0.27 5.13
CA VAL A 126 -13.57 0.37 4.11
C VAL A 126 -13.83 -0.67 3.01
N GLY A 127 -14.07 -0.22 1.78
CA GLY A 127 -14.33 -1.07 0.61
C GLY A 127 -13.06 -1.38 -0.21
N LEU A 128 -12.16 -0.40 -0.30
CA LEU A 128 -10.85 -0.51 -0.96
C LEU A 128 -9.86 0.37 -0.20
N LEU A 129 -8.63 -0.10 -0.05
CA LEU A 129 -7.50 0.71 0.38
C LEU A 129 -6.31 0.41 -0.52
N VAL A 130 -5.65 1.47 -1.01
CA VAL A 130 -4.38 1.42 -1.72
C VAL A 130 -3.37 2.24 -0.93
N TYR A 131 -2.26 1.62 -0.56
CA TYR A 131 -1.20 2.21 0.26
C TYR A 131 0.13 2.07 -0.47
N TYR A 132 0.90 3.15 -0.53
CA TYR A 132 2.27 3.17 -1.03
C TYR A 132 3.22 3.43 0.14
N ASP A 133 4.25 2.60 0.27
CA ASP A 133 5.17 2.61 1.41
C ASP A 133 6.29 3.68 1.33
N GLY A 134 6.40 4.37 0.20
CA GLY A 134 7.47 5.34 -0.06
C GLY A 134 8.81 4.71 -0.47
N LYS A 135 8.88 3.38 -0.63
CA LYS A 135 10.10 2.60 -0.90
C LYS A 135 9.97 1.68 -2.12
N GLY A 136 8.88 1.78 -2.87
CA GLY A 136 8.68 1.06 -4.13
C GLY A 136 7.70 -0.10 -4.04
N HIS A 137 6.93 -0.20 -2.95
CA HIS A 137 5.94 -1.24 -2.77
C HIS A 137 4.55 -0.65 -2.48
N VAL A 138 3.54 -1.29 -3.03
CA VAL A 138 2.13 -0.91 -2.94
C VAL A 138 1.37 -2.04 -2.27
N GLY A 139 0.59 -1.71 -1.24
CA GLY A 139 -0.36 -2.61 -0.60
C GLY A 139 -1.78 -2.29 -1.01
N VAL A 140 -2.60 -3.33 -1.20
CA VAL A 140 -4.01 -3.20 -1.59
C VAL A 140 -4.86 -4.06 -0.68
N TYR A 141 -5.92 -3.50 -0.12
CA TYR A 141 -6.97 -4.22 0.59
C TYR A 141 -8.28 -4.16 -0.18
N LEU A 142 -8.94 -5.32 -0.31
CA LEU A 142 -10.19 -5.50 -1.03
C LEU A 142 -11.25 -6.07 -0.08
N ALA A 143 -12.32 -5.33 0.21
CA ALA A 143 -13.36 -5.81 1.12
C ALA A 143 -14.17 -6.98 0.56
N GLN A 144 -14.36 -7.01 -0.77
CA GLN A 144 -15.13 -8.07 -1.46
C GLN A 144 -14.53 -9.46 -1.21
N THR A 145 -13.19 -9.56 -1.24
CA THR A 145 -12.47 -10.84 -1.04
C THR A 145 -11.80 -10.94 0.33
N GLN A 146 -11.78 -9.86 1.13
CA GLN A 146 -11.05 -9.73 2.38
C GLN A 146 -9.53 -10.01 2.24
N GLU A 147 -8.99 -9.73 1.07
CA GLU A 147 -7.58 -9.99 0.76
C GLU A 147 -6.72 -8.74 0.99
N TYR A 148 -5.46 -9.01 1.34
CA TYR A 148 -4.38 -8.03 1.34
C TYR A 148 -3.34 -8.48 0.33
N LEU A 149 -3.12 -7.65 -0.69
CA LEU A 149 -2.20 -7.89 -1.78
C LEU A 149 -1.05 -6.89 -1.71
N SER A 150 0.08 -7.25 -2.30
CA SER A 150 1.24 -6.38 -2.38
C SER A 150 1.90 -6.50 -3.74
N PHE A 151 2.29 -5.37 -4.29
CA PHE A 151 2.93 -5.23 -5.58
C PHE A 151 4.19 -4.36 -5.44
N SER A 152 5.17 -4.54 -6.31
CA SER A 152 6.15 -3.48 -6.55
C SER A 152 5.49 -2.37 -7.38
N THR A 153 6.07 -1.17 -7.40
CA THR A 153 5.63 -0.10 -8.30
C THR A 153 5.82 -0.44 -9.78
N GLU A 154 6.64 -1.44 -10.09
CA GLU A 154 6.78 -1.97 -11.46
C GLU A 154 5.62 -2.90 -11.82
N GLU A 155 5.12 -3.69 -10.85
CA GLU A 155 3.97 -4.58 -11.02
C GLU A 155 2.64 -3.84 -11.00
N ALA A 156 2.57 -2.66 -10.37
CA ALA A 156 1.37 -1.84 -10.27
C ALA A 156 1.69 -0.36 -10.56
N PRO A 157 2.04 0.02 -11.81
CA PRO A 157 2.46 1.38 -12.15
C PRO A 157 1.36 2.44 -11.94
N ASP A 158 0.10 2.05 -12.11
CA ASP A 158 -1.05 2.95 -12.10
C ASP A 158 -1.74 3.03 -10.73
N TYR A 159 -1.12 2.48 -9.68
CA TYR A 159 -1.63 2.52 -8.30
C TYR A 159 -2.05 3.93 -7.84
N SER A 160 -1.33 4.95 -8.31
CA SER A 160 -1.52 6.34 -7.92
C SER A 160 -2.89 6.91 -8.32
N ALA A 161 -3.57 6.31 -9.30
CA ALA A 161 -4.94 6.67 -9.69
C ALA A 161 -5.91 6.52 -8.51
N TYR A 162 -5.81 5.42 -7.76
CA TYR A 162 -6.65 5.16 -6.59
C TYR A 162 -6.26 5.98 -5.36
N ILE A 163 -5.03 6.48 -5.29
CA ILE A 163 -4.55 7.36 -4.21
C ILE A 163 -5.02 8.80 -4.43
N PHE A 164 -4.87 9.35 -5.64
CA PHE A 164 -5.04 10.78 -5.88
C PHE A 164 -6.27 11.16 -6.71
N GLN A 165 -6.79 10.24 -7.53
CA GLN A 165 -7.93 10.52 -8.41
C GLN A 165 -9.25 9.94 -7.88
N GLY A 166 -9.21 9.25 -6.74
CA GLY A 166 -10.36 8.58 -6.16
C GLY A 166 -10.75 7.33 -6.94
N VAL A 167 -11.70 6.58 -6.39
CA VAL A 167 -12.16 5.32 -6.96
C VAL A 167 -13.20 5.60 -8.05
N GLN A 168 -12.92 5.19 -9.29
CA GLN A 168 -13.92 5.27 -10.35
C GLN A 168 -14.96 4.15 -10.17
N TYR A 169 -16.23 4.53 -10.02
CA TYR A 169 -17.35 3.64 -9.81
C TYR A 169 -17.72 2.91 -11.11
N ILE A 170 -17.81 1.57 -11.09
CA ILE A 170 -18.65 0.86 -12.08
C ILE A 170 -20.09 1.00 -11.60
N LYS A 171 -20.93 1.71 -12.35
CA LYS A 171 -22.37 1.84 -12.09
C LYS A 171 -23.09 0.67 -12.75
N GLU A 172 -23.35 -0.40 -12.00
CA GLU A 172 -24.28 -1.44 -12.47
C GLU A 172 -25.70 -1.09 -12.01
N TYR A 173 -26.65 -1.05 -12.94
CA TYR A 173 -28.04 -0.75 -12.62
C TYR A 173 -28.73 -2.03 -12.14
N LEU A 174 -28.95 -2.14 -10.83
CA LEU A 174 -29.86 -3.14 -10.29
C LEU A 174 -31.29 -2.60 -10.35
N THR A 175 -32.22 -3.44 -10.78
CA THR A 175 -33.65 -3.12 -10.72
C THR A 175 -34.27 -3.97 -9.63
N ASP A 176 -34.91 -3.35 -8.65
CA ASP A 176 -35.64 -4.10 -7.62
C ASP A 176 -36.94 -4.71 -8.20
N PRO A 177 -37.65 -5.57 -7.44
CA PRO A 177 -38.92 -6.14 -7.89
C PRO A 177 -40.02 -5.11 -8.21
N TYR A 178 -39.82 -3.84 -7.83
CA TYR A 178 -40.74 -2.73 -8.03
C TYR A 178 -40.34 -1.81 -9.21
N GLY A 179 -39.28 -2.16 -9.95
CA GLY A 179 -38.83 -1.41 -11.12
C GLY A 179 -37.93 -0.21 -10.80
N VAL A 180 -37.52 -0.03 -9.54
CA VAL A 180 -36.64 1.07 -9.14
C VAL A 180 -35.20 0.70 -9.45
N LYS A 181 -34.52 1.58 -10.20
CA LYS A 181 -33.10 1.44 -10.52
C LYS A 181 -32.26 1.95 -9.36
N PHE A 182 -31.39 1.11 -8.84
CA PHE A 182 -30.37 1.46 -7.85
C PHE A 182 -28.98 1.22 -8.43
N TYR A 183 -28.02 2.02 -7.97
CA TYR A 183 -26.62 1.87 -8.34
C TYR A 183 -25.97 0.84 -7.42
N ASN A 184 -25.38 -0.20 -8.01
CA ASN A 184 -24.43 -1.04 -7.29
C ASN A 184 -23.02 -0.54 -7.58
N THR A 185 -22.29 -0.19 -6.52
CA THR A 185 -20.85 0.10 -6.62
C THR A 185 -20.10 -1.21 -6.42
N LEU A 186 -20.02 -2.04 -7.46
CA LEU A 186 -19.16 -3.22 -7.41
C LEU A 186 -17.73 -2.80 -7.75
N LEU A 187 -16.91 -2.78 -6.70
CA LEU A 187 -15.47 -2.69 -6.80
C LEU A 187 -14.90 -4.10 -6.99
N GLU A 188 -15.01 -4.62 -8.20
CA GLU A 188 -14.51 -5.95 -8.50
C GLU A 188 -12.98 -5.98 -8.45
N LYS A 189 -12.45 -7.00 -7.78
CA LYS A 189 -11.00 -7.27 -7.73
C LYS A 189 -10.35 -7.22 -9.11
N ALA A 190 -10.97 -7.84 -10.13
CA ALA A 190 -10.40 -7.91 -11.47
C ALA A 190 -10.24 -6.52 -12.11
N THR A 191 -11.24 -5.65 -11.97
CA THR A 191 -11.17 -4.27 -12.46
C THR A 191 -10.10 -3.47 -11.73
N ILE A 192 -10.05 -3.57 -10.39
CA ILE A 192 -9.07 -2.82 -9.59
C ILE A 192 -7.66 -3.25 -9.93
N ILE A 193 -7.41 -4.57 -9.95
CA ILE A 193 -6.11 -5.14 -10.29
C ILE A 193 -5.73 -4.75 -11.72
N GLY A 194 -6.64 -4.90 -12.69
CA GLY A 194 -6.38 -4.50 -14.07
C GLY A 194 -6.06 -3.02 -14.21
N THR A 195 -6.73 -2.16 -13.44
CA THR A 195 -6.46 -0.72 -13.48
C THR A 195 -5.11 -0.35 -12.87
N ILE A 196 -4.68 -1.00 -11.78
CA ILE A 196 -3.39 -0.66 -11.15
C ILE A 196 -2.19 -1.32 -11.83
N CYS A 197 -2.39 -2.50 -12.43
CA CYS A 197 -1.33 -3.31 -13.05
C CYS A 197 -1.18 -3.06 -14.57
N GLY A 198 -2.16 -2.44 -15.23
CA GLY A 198 -2.18 -2.23 -16.67
C GLY A 198 -2.94 -3.30 -17.45
#